data_AF-A0A3B6IPY8-F1
#
_entry.id   AF-A0A3B6IPY8-F1
#
_cell.length_a   1.000
_cell.length_b   1.000
_cell.length_c   1.000
_cell.angle_alpha   90.00
_cell.angle_beta   90.00
_cell.angle_gamma   90.00
#
_symmetry.space_group_name_H-M   'P 1'
#
loop_
_entity.id
_entity.type
_entity.pdbx_description
1 polymer ?
#
loop_
_entity_poly.entity_id
_entity_poly.type
_entity_poly.pdbx_seq_one_letter_code
_entity_poly.pdbx_strand_id
1 'polypeptide(L)'
;MEGDGGTAAAWMATHRGMYERATRHPFTVSIRDGSVDLAAFKRWLGQDYMFVREFVAFLASVLLKCCKESDSSDMETILGGLASLSDELSWFKKEAAKWSVDLAGISPLSSTPSVPKFLQSLDDPEISYSVAITTFWIIETVYQDSFAFCIEEGNKTPAELGTCQRWGSPEFKQYCQSLQRIADRCLANAPHDVVVVKRAEEAFLGVLELEIGFWDMSSSQS
;
A
#
# COMPACT_ATOMS: atom_id res chain seq x y z
N MET A 1 -31.68 14.06 -4.21
CA MET A 1 -30.71 13.58 -3.22
C MET A 1 -29.67 12.83 -4.01
N GLU A 2 -28.62 13.54 -4.42
CA GLU A 2 -27.53 13.01 -5.23
C GLU A 2 -26.58 12.18 -4.35
N GLY A 3 -26.03 11.12 -4.93
CA GLY A 3 -25.39 10.02 -4.24
C GLY A 3 -24.08 10.38 -3.54
N ASP A 4 -24.07 10.17 -2.23
CA ASP A 4 -22.88 10.27 -1.37
C ASP A 4 -22.08 8.95 -1.32
N GLY A 5 -22.36 8.01 -2.24
CA GLY A 5 -21.88 6.62 -2.18
C GLY A 5 -20.76 6.25 -3.16
N GLY A 6 -20.11 7.22 -3.82
CA GLY A 6 -19.32 6.95 -5.03
C GLY A 6 -17.87 7.42 -5.05
N THR A 7 -17.23 7.64 -3.90
CA THR A 7 -15.80 8.02 -3.84
C THR A 7 -14.99 6.94 -3.13
N ALA A 8 -13.73 6.79 -3.52
CA ALA A 8 -12.79 5.88 -2.87
C ALA A 8 -12.63 6.26 -1.39
N ALA A 9 -12.67 7.57 -1.10
CA ALA A 9 -12.65 8.11 0.24
C ALA A 9 -13.84 7.65 1.12
N ALA A 10 -15.04 7.58 0.55
CA ALA A 10 -16.23 7.15 1.27
C ALA A 10 -16.12 5.68 1.72
N TRP A 11 -15.43 4.83 0.96
CA TRP A 11 -15.21 3.43 1.33
C TRP A 11 -14.39 3.26 2.60
N MET A 12 -13.46 4.19 2.91
CA MET A 12 -12.77 4.17 4.21
C MET A 12 -13.75 4.36 5.38
N ALA A 13 -14.80 5.17 5.21
CA ALA A 13 -15.82 5.34 6.23
C ALA A 13 -16.78 4.13 6.29
N THR A 14 -17.22 3.63 5.14
CA THR A 14 -18.10 2.46 5.03
C THR A 14 -17.46 1.20 5.62
N HIS A 15 -16.17 0.98 5.33
CA HIS A 15 -15.42 -0.20 5.73
C HIS A 15 -14.45 0.08 6.88
N ARG A 16 -14.77 1.07 7.73
CA ARG A 16 -13.88 1.57 8.80
C ARG A 16 -13.27 0.47 9.65
N GLY A 17 -14.05 -0.53 10.07
CA GLY A 17 -13.54 -1.62 10.91
C GLY A 17 -12.44 -2.45 10.25
N MET A 18 -12.50 -2.64 8.93
CA MET A 18 -11.45 -3.33 8.18
C MET A 18 -10.24 -2.41 7.94
N TYR A 19 -10.51 -1.14 7.62
CA TYR A 19 -9.47 -0.13 7.43
C TYR A 19 -8.64 0.10 8.70
N GLU A 20 -9.28 0.18 9.87
CA GLU A 20 -8.60 0.29 11.17
C GLU A 20 -7.75 -0.95 11.47
N ARG A 21 -8.23 -2.16 11.15
CA ARG A 21 -7.42 -3.38 11.31
C ARG A 21 -6.19 -3.40 10.42
N ALA A 22 -6.28 -2.87 9.21
CA ALA A 22 -5.16 -2.76 8.28
C ALA A 22 -4.15 -1.66 8.67
N THR A 23 -4.61 -0.58 9.32
CA THR A 23 -3.77 0.61 9.62
C THR A 23 -3.33 0.74 11.08
N ARG A 24 -3.95 -0.03 11.99
CA ARG A 24 -3.65 -0.06 13.44
C ARG A 24 -3.40 -1.50 13.90
N HIS A 25 -2.76 -2.29 13.05
CA HIS A 25 -2.46 -3.68 13.35
C HIS A 25 -1.57 -3.83 14.60
N PRO A 26 -1.70 -4.90 15.41
CA PRO A 26 -0.79 -5.17 16.54
C PRO A 26 0.70 -5.03 16.21
N PHE A 27 1.12 -5.35 14.99
CA PHE A 27 2.49 -5.12 14.52
C PHE A 27 2.86 -3.63 14.53
N THR A 28 2.07 -2.77 13.88
CA THR A 28 2.34 -1.32 13.81
C THR A 28 2.16 -0.64 15.16
N VAL A 29 1.22 -1.11 15.99
CA VAL A 29 1.09 -0.71 17.39
C VAL A 29 2.35 -1.04 18.19
N SER A 30 2.90 -2.25 18.03
CA SER A 30 4.14 -2.64 18.72
C SER A 30 5.33 -1.77 18.31
N ILE A 31 5.38 -1.31 17.04
CA ILE A 31 6.38 -0.36 16.58
C ILE A 31 6.20 0.98 17.29
N ARG A 32 4.97 1.53 17.29
CA ARG A 32 4.64 2.79 17.97
C ARG A 32 5.01 2.76 19.44
N ASP A 33 4.72 1.66 20.13
CA ASP A 33 4.93 1.52 21.57
C ASP A 33 6.39 1.20 21.95
N GLY A 34 7.25 0.96 20.95
CA GLY A 34 8.65 0.58 21.17
C GLY A 34 8.83 -0.84 21.70
N SER A 35 7.80 -1.67 21.61
CA SER A 35 7.79 -3.07 22.08
C SER A 35 7.96 -4.09 20.96
N VAL A 36 8.13 -3.64 19.71
CA VAL A 36 8.29 -4.51 18.55
C VAL A 36 9.47 -5.46 18.75
N ASP A 37 9.23 -6.74 18.52
CA ASP A 37 10.29 -7.74 18.52
C ASP A 37 11.18 -7.57 17.28
N LEU A 38 12.49 -7.64 17.48
CA LEU A 38 13.43 -7.44 16.38
C LEU A 38 13.32 -8.55 15.33
N ALA A 39 12.99 -9.79 15.70
CA ALA A 39 12.81 -10.86 14.72
C ALA A 39 11.53 -10.64 13.89
N ALA A 40 10.44 -10.14 14.50
CA ALA A 40 9.25 -9.68 13.80
C ALA A 40 9.58 -8.56 12.79
N PHE A 41 10.34 -7.55 13.20
CA PHE A 41 10.76 -6.46 12.31
C PHE A 41 11.63 -6.96 11.15
N LYS A 42 12.61 -7.83 11.40
CA LYS A 42 13.45 -8.42 10.34
C LYS A 42 12.65 -9.27 9.35
N ARG A 43 11.63 -9.98 9.83
CA ARG A 43 10.71 -10.75 8.99
C ARG A 43 9.90 -9.85 8.08
N TRP A 44 9.28 -8.80 8.64
CA TRP A 44 8.60 -7.76 7.86
C TRP A 44 9.54 -7.18 6.79
N LEU A 45 10.72 -6.70 7.18
CA LEU A 45 11.71 -6.07 6.29
C LEU A 45 12.04 -6.97 5.09
N GLY A 46 12.19 -8.26 5.35
CA GLY A 46 12.49 -9.25 4.34
C GLY A 46 11.34 -9.53 3.36
N GLN A 47 10.14 -9.75 3.88
CA GLN A 47 8.96 -10.01 3.06
C GLN A 47 8.53 -8.77 2.29
N ASP A 48 8.66 -7.58 2.87
CA ASP A 48 8.29 -6.32 2.25
C ASP A 48 9.24 -5.95 1.11
N TYR A 49 10.53 -6.26 1.24
CA TYR A 49 11.44 -6.17 0.10
C TYR A 49 11.00 -7.04 -1.09
N MET A 50 10.45 -8.24 -0.83
CA MET A 50 9.91 -9.08 -1.91
C MET A 50 8.64 -8.47 -2.51
N PHE A 51 7.74 -7.95 -1.66
CA PHE A 51 6.54 -7.25 -2.09
C PHE A 51 6.88 -6.07 -3.01
N VAL A 52 7.78 -5.19 -2.60
CA VAL A 52 8.17 -4.00 -3.38
C VAL A 52 8.72 -4.39 -4.76
N ARG A 53 9.43 -5.52 -4.88
CA ARG A 53 9.91 -6.00 -6.18
C ARG A 53 8.78 -6.39 -7.14
N GLU A 54 7.71 -7.00 -6.63
CA GLU A 54 6.52 -7.32 -7.42
C GLU A 54 5.67 -6.05 -7.67
N PHE A 55 5.62 -5.15 -6.70
CA PHE A 55 4.92 -3.87 -6.79
C PHE A 55 5.44 -2.97 -7.91
N VAL A 56 6.75 -3.03 -8.23
CA VAL A 56 7.33 -2.34 -9.38
C VAL A 56 6.62 -2.72 -10.70
N ALA A 57 6.34 -4.01 -10.90
CA ALA A 57 5.68 -4.48 -12.13
C ALA A 57 4.24 -3.97 -12.21
N PHE A 58 3.50 -4.07 -11.11
CA PHE A 58 2.15 -3.52 -11.00
C PHE A 58 2.14 -2.01 -11.27
N LEU A 59 2.99 -1.23 -10.62
CA LEU A 59 3.01 0.22 -10.80
C LEU A 59 3.40 0.63 -12.23
N ALA A 60 4.29 -0.12 -12.88
CA ALA A 60 4.57 0.06 -14.29
C ALA A 60 3.35 -0.22 -15.18
N SER A 61 2.51 -1.22 -14.83
CA SER A 61 1.27 -1.51 -15.57
C SER A 61 0.23 -0.41 -15.37
N VAL A 62 0.12 0.18 -14.17
CA VAL A 62 -0.71 1.37 -13.90
C VAL A 62 -0.26 2.55 -14.76
N LEU A 63 1.06 2.81 -14.84
CA LEU A 63 1.61 3.86 -15.70
C LEU A 63 1.29 3.62 -17.17
N LEU A 64 1.41 2.39 -17.66
CA LEU A 64 1.06 2.05 -19.04
C LEU A 64 -0.44 2.24 -19.33
N LYS A 65 -1.32 1.94 -18.37
CA LYS A 65 -2.76 2.20 -18.47
C LYS A 65 -3.02 3.72 -18.53
N CYS A 66 -2.40 4.49 -17.64
CA CYS A 66 -2.45 5.96 -17.64
C CYS A 66 -2.01 6.57 -18.98
N CYS A 67 -0.92 6.08 -19.59
CA CYS A 67 -0.45 6.57 -20.89
C CYS A 67 -1.42 6.32 -22.06
N LYS A 68 -2.36 5.37 -21.91
CA LYS A 68 -3.40 5.08 -22.92
C LYS A 68 -4.67 5.90 -22.71
N GLU A 69 -4.82 6.52 -21.54
CA GLU A 69 -5.92 7.43 -21.26
C GLU A 69 -5.70 8.75 -22.02
N SER A 70 -6.71 9.18 -22.75
CA SER A 70 -6.61 10.26 -23.74
C SER A 70 -6.41 11.67 -23.15
N ASP A 71 -6.52 11.83 -21.83
CA ASP A 71 -6.59 13.16 -21.19
C ASP A 71 -6.05 13.19 -19.74
N SER A 72 -5.09 12.32 -19.37
CA SER A 72 -4.63 12.24 -17.98
C SER A 72 -3.38 13.10 -17.71
N SER A 73 -3.52 14.07 -16.78
CA SER A 73 -2.40 14.75 -16.10
C SER A 73 -1.88 13.95 -14.91
N ASP A 74 -2.22 12.66 -14.87
CA ASP A 74 -1.87 11.75 -13.77
C ASP A 74 -0.46 11.17 -13.93
N MET A 75 0.06 11.21 -15.16
CA MET A 75 1.31 10.56 -15.55
C MET A 75 2.46 10.98 -14.66
N GLU A 76 2.62 12.27 -14.38
CA GLU A 76 3.69 12.78 -13.52
C GLU A 76 3.58 12.25 -12.09
N THR A 77 2.36 12.08 -11.57
CA THR A 77 2.14 11.54 -10.22
C THR A 77 2.55 10.06 -10.18
N ILE A 78 2.05 9.26 -11.13
CA ILE A 78 2.33 7.82 -11.17
C ILE A 78 3.82 7.55 -11.47
N LEU A 79 4.41 8.32 -12.39
CA LEU A 79 5.83 8.25 -12.71
C LEU A 79 6.70 8.61 -11.51
N GLY A 80 6.30 9.62 -10.74
CA GLY A 80 6.95 10.00 -9.48
C GLY A 80 6.99 8.85 -8.48
N GLY A 81 5.85 8.16 -8.30
CA GLY A 81 5.77 6.93 -7.49
C GLY A 81 6.75 5.86 -7.96
N LEU A 82 6.73 5.54 -9.26
CA LEU A 82 7.60 4.52 -9.84
C LEU A 82 9.09 4.86 -9.70
N ALA A 83 9.46 6.13 -9.89
CA ALA A 83 10.82 6.59 -9.67
C ALA A 83 11.26 6.41 -8.21
N SER A 84 10.36 6.68 -7.26
CA SER A 84 10.65 6.57 -5.82
C SER A 84 10.93 5.12 -5.37
N LEU A 85 10.42 4.11 -6.09
CA LEU A 85 10.69 2.70 -5.80
C LEU A 85 12.17 2.33 -5.98
N SER A 86 12.92 3.04 -6.82
CA SER A 86 14.37 2.85 -6.94
C SER A 86 15.10 3.19 -5.63
N ASP A 87 14.71 4.32 -5.02
CA ASP A 87 15.24 4.75 -3.73
C ASP A 87 14.75 3.85 -2.60
N GLU A 88 13.53 3.32 -2.72
CA GLU A 88 12.97 2.34 -1.79
C GLU A 88 13.75 1.04 -1.74
N LEU A 89 13.96 0.42 -2.90
CA LEU A 89 14.75 -0.81 -3.01
C LEU A 89 16.18 -0.61 -2.48
N SER A 90 16.74 0.58 -2.68
CA SER A 90 18.04 0.96 -2.14
C SER A 90 18.02 1.10 -0.61
N TRP A 91 16.94 1.65 -0.05
CA TRP A 91 16.72 1.74 1.39
C TRP A 91 16.59 0.35 2.03
N PHE A 92 15.78 -0.55 1.45
CA PHE A 92 15.64 -1.92 1.94
C PHE A 92 16.97 -2.67 1.98
N LYS A 93 17.80 -2.53 0.95
CA LYS A 93 19.15 -3.15 0.93
C LYS A 93 20.05 -2.62 2.04
N LYS A 94 19.99 -1.31 2.34
CA LYS A 94 20.77 -0.71 3.43
C LYS A 94 20.30 -1.19 4.80
N GLU A 95 18.98 -1.20 5.03
CA GLU A 95 18.43 -1.71 6.29
C GLU A 95 18.69 -3.20 6.45
N ALA A 96 18.56 -4.00 5.40
CA ALA A 96 18.87 -5.43 5.47
C ALA A 96 20.34 -5.68 5.84
N ALA A 97 21.27 -4.91 5.28
CA ALA A 97 22.68 -4.98 5.66
C ALA A 97 22.90 -4.61 7.14
N LYS A 98 22.28 -3.52 7.61
CA LYS A 98 22.33 -3.06 9.00
C LYS A 98 21.79 -4.10 9.98
N TRP A 99 20.67 -4.75 9.63
CA TRP A 99 20.01 -5.73 10.48
C TRP A 99 20.47 -7.18 10.24
N SER A 100 21.46 -7.40 9.38
CA SER A 100 21.96 -8.73 9.00
C SER A 100 20.85 -9.66 8.49
N VAL A 101 19.98 -9.14 7.62
CA VAL A 101 18.93 -9.89 6.92
C VAL A 101 19.44 -10.26 5.53
N ASP A 102 19.50 -11.56 5.23
CA ASP A 102 19.85 -12.04 3.89
C ASP A 102 18.63 -11.96 2.96
N LEU A 103 18.57 -10.91 2.13
CA LEU A 103 17.49 -10.70 1.16
C LEU A 103 17.46 -11.75 0.04
N ALA A 104 18.55 -12.48 -0.23
CA ALA A 104 18.61 -13.49 -1.29
C ALA A 104 18.04 -14.85 -0.84
N GLY A 105 18.14 -15.16 0.46
CA GLY A 105 17.65 -16.40 1.06
C GLY A 105 16.19 -16.37 1.51
N ILE A 106 15.48 -15.25 1.32
CA ILE A 106 14.09 -15.09 1.81
C ILE A 106 13.12 -15.87 0.93
N SER A 107 12.34 -16.74 1.55
CA SER A 107 11.23 -17.44 0.90
C SER A 107 9.90 -16.76 1.25
N PRO A 108 8.93 -16.73 0.31
CA PRO A 108 7.58 -16.24 0.62
C PRO A 108 6.96 -17.07 1.75
N LEU A 109 6.38 -16.41 2.75
CA LEU A 109 5.64 -17.11 3.79
C LEU A 109 4.26 -17.54 3.26
N SER A 110 3.80 -18.73 3.67
CA SER A 110 2.50 -19.28 3.22
C SER A 110 1.30 -18.49 3.72
N SER A 111 1.49 -17.67 4.76
CA SER A 111 0.47 -16.85 5.40
C SER A 111 0.16 -15.57 4.65
N THR A 112 0.98 -15.20 3.66
CA THR A 112 0.66 -14.09 2.76
C THR A 112 -0.32 -14.63 1.72
N PRO A 113 -1.62 -14.25 1.73
CA PRO A 113 -2.49 -14.55 0.59
C PRO A 113 -1.77 -13.97 -0.61
N SER A 114 -1.65 -14.73 -1.70
CA SER A 114 -0.60 -14.50 -2.69
C SER A 114 -0.68 -13.11 -3.33
N VAL A 115 -0.04 -12.13 -2.69
CA VAL A 115 0.09 -10.75 -3.15
C VAL A 115 0.63 -10.72 -4.58
N PRO A 116 1.58 -11.61 -4.98
CA PRO A 116 1.96 -11.72 -6.38
C PRO A 116 0.80 -12.06 -7.30
N LYS A 117 -0.10 -12.99 -6.94
CA LYS A 117 -1.26 -13.32 -7.79
C LYS A 117 -2.30 -12.21 -7.81
N PHE A 118 -2.49 -11.51 -6.69
CA PHE A 118 -3.41 -10.37 -6.64
C PHE A 118 -2.90 -9.23 -7.54
N LEU A 119 -1.64 -8.83 -7.38
CA LEU A 119 -1.02 -7.81 -8.23
C LEU A 119 -1.00 -8.24 -9.71
N GLN A 120 -0.63 -9.50 -10.01
CA GLN A 120 -0.66 -10.02 -11.38
C GLN A 120 -2.07 -10.04 -11.97
N SER A 121 -3.11 -10.24 -11.17
CA SER A 121 -4.51 -10.19 -11.64
C SER A 121 -4.91 -8.77 -12.08
N LEU A 122 -4.21 -7.74 -11.59
CA LEU A 122 -4.44 -6.34 -11.94
C LEU A 122 -3.63 -5.90 -13.17
N ASP A 123 -2.62 -6.68 -13.57
CA ASP A 123 -1.86 -6.49 -14.82
C ASP A 123 -2.66 -6.91 -16.06
N ASP A 124 -3.81 -7.56 -15.87
CA ASP A 124 -4.71 -7.94 -16.96
C ASP A 124 -5.10 -6.68 -17.77
N PRO A 125 -4.90 -6.69 -19.11
CA PRO A 125 -5.33 -5.60 -19.98
C PRO A 125 -6.80 -5.21 -19.83
N GLU A 126 -7.67 -6.14 -19.44
CA GLU A 126 -9.11 -5.94 -19.24
C GLU A 126 -9.46 -5.21 -17.94
N ILE A 127 -8.49 -5.05 -17.02
CA ILE A 127 -8.67 -4.24 -15.81
C ILE A 127 -8.63 -2.76 -16.19
N SER A 128 -9.70 -2.04 -15.87
CA SER A 128 -9.80 -0.61 -16.16
C SER A 128 -8.78 0.20 -15.38
N TYR A 129 -8.38 1.34 -15.93
CA TYR A 129 -7.50 2.28 -15.25
C TYR A 129 -8.06 2.71 -13.88
N SER A 130 -9.39 2.93 -13.77
CA SER A 130 -10.05 3.29 -12.51
C SER A 130 -9.84 2.23 -11.41
N VAL A 131 -9.90 0.93 -11.73
CA VAL A 131 -9.65 -0.14 -10.75
C VAL A 131 -8.18 -0.16 -10.35
N ALA A 132 -7.27 -0.04 -11.33
CA ALA A 132 -5.84 -0.07 -11.10
C ALA A 132 -5.35 1.10 -10.24
N ILE A 133 -5.77 2.32 -10.54
CA ILE A 133 -5.38 3.52 -9.78
C ILE A 133 -6.00 3.54 -8.38
N THR A 134 -7.21 3.00 -8.22
CA THR A 134 -7.84 2.85 -6.90
C THR A 134 -7.08 1.84 -6.04
N THR A 135 -6.66 0.72 -6.64
CA THR A 135 -5.83 -0.29 -5.96
C THR A 135 -4.48 0.31 -5.54
N PHE A 136 -3.83 1.04 -6.45
CA PHE A 136 -2.56 1.72 -6.16
C PHE A 136 -2.70 2.71 -4.99
N TRP A 137 -3.73 3.55 -5.04
CA TRP A 137 -4.03 4.51 -3.98
C TRP A 137 -4.18 3.83 -2.60
N ILE A 138 -4.96 2.76 -2.50
CA ILE A 138 -5.23 2.14 -1.19
C ILE A 138 -4.00 1.42 -0.62
N ILE A 139 -3.16 0.79 -1.47
CA ILE A 139 -1.88 0.19 -1.04
C ILE A 139 -1.00 1.25 -0.37
N GLU A 140 -0.77 2.37 -1.05
CA GLU A 140 0.08 3.45 -0.54
C GLU A 140 -0.52 4.10 0.73
N THR A 141 -1.84 4.29 0.74
CA THR A 141 -2.53 4.96 1.86
C THR A 141 -2.53 4.12 3.13
N VAL A 142 -2.71 2.79 3.03
CA VAL A 142 -2.63 1.91 4.20
C VAL A 142 -1.23 1.97 4.83
N TYR A 143 -0.18 1.96 4.01
CA TYR A 143 1.19 2.12 4.48
C TYR A 143 1.40 3.50 5.13
N GLN A 144 0.94 4.55 4.48
CA GLN A 144 1.07 5.91 5.00
C GLN A 144 0.39 6.05 6.37
N ASP A 145 -0.85 5.61 6.50
CA ASP A 145 -1.61 5.77 7.74
C ASP A 145 -1.09 4.87 8.86
N SER A 146 -0.56 3.69 8.52
CA SER A 146 0.13 2.80 9.45
C SER A 146 1.36 3.44 10.06
N PHE A 147 2.23 4.03 9.23
CA PHE A 147 3.50 4.61 9.69
C PHE A 147 3.38 6.03 10.22
N ALA A 148 2.42 6.82 9.73
CA ALA A 148 2.09 8.12 10.33
C ALA A 148 1.65 7.95 11.78
N PHE A 149 0.87 6.92 12.08
CA PHE A 149 0.52 6.55 13.44
C PHE A 149 1.73 6.22 14.32
N CYS A 150 2.77 5.63 13.76
CA CYS A 150 4.00 5.36 14.53
C CYS A 150 4.77 6.64 14.89
N ILE A 151 4.55 7.78 14.21
CA ILE A 151 5.28 9.03 14.48
C ILE A 151 4.41 10.12 15.10
N GLU A 152 3.12 9.86 15.33
CA GLU A 152 2.22 10.77 16.05
C GLU A 152 2.72 11.08 17.47
N GLU A 153 2.21 12.17 18.06
CA GLU A 153 2.57 12.59 19.41
C GLU A 153 2.36 11.47 20.44
N GLY A 154 3.31 11.33 21.37
CA GLY A 154 3.29 10.30 22.41
C GLY A 154 3.78 8.91 21.96
N ASN A 155 4.31 8.77 20.75
CA ASN A 155 4.97 7.52 20.34
C ASN A 155 6.27 7.25 21.12
N LYS A 156 6.68 5.98 21.13
CA LYS A 156 7.95 5.46 21.65
C LYS A 156 8.70 4.71 20.54
N THR A 157 8.49 5.08 19.30
CA THR A 157 9.04 4.38 18.14
C THR A 157 10.57 4.39 18.20
N PRO A 158 11.23 3.23 18.09
CA PRO A 158 12.68 3.18 18.11
C PRO A 158 13.25 3.93 16.91
N ALA A 159 14.04 4.97 17.17
CA ALA A 159 14.60 5.85 16.13
C ALA A 159 15.45 5.09 15.09
N GLU A 160 16.01 3.95 15.49
CA GLU A 160 16.79 3.06 14.65
C GLU A 160 15.99 2.36 13.55
N LEU A 161 14.66 2.24 13.62
CA LEU A 161 13.92 1.47 12.60
C LEU A 161 13.81 2.21 11.25
N GLY A 162 13.90 3.54 11.23
CA GLY A 162 13.90 4.39 10.01
C GLY A 162 12.61 4.37 9.15
N THR A 163 11.88 3.25 9.15
CA THR A 163 10.65 2.95 8.40
C THR A 163 9.57 4.00 8.62
N CYS A 164 9.31 4.35 9.89
CA CYS A 164 8.22 5.23 10.24
C CYS A 164 8.41 6.65 9.70
N GLN A 165 9.65 7.12 9.56
CA GLN A 165 9.93 8.43 8.96
C GLN A 165 9.77 8.43 7.45
N ARG A 166 10.02 7.29 6.77
CA ARG A 166 9.87 7.17 5.32
C ARG A 166 8.39 7.30 4.93
N TRP A 167 7.57 6.38 5.42
CA TRP A 167 6.16 6.27 5.04
C TRP A 167 5.21 7.07 5.94
N GLY A 168 5.64 7.51 7.13
CA GLY A 168 4.85 8.43 7.96
C GLY A 168 5.02 9.91 7.58
N SER A 169 5.92 10.23 6.64
CA SER A 169 6.29 11.61 6.30
C SER A 169 5.11 12.44 5.75
N PRO A 170 5.09 13.77 6.02
CA PRO A 170 4.12 14.67 5.39
C PRO A 170 4.16 14.65 3.86
N GLU A 171 5.34 14.47 3.28
CA GLU A 171 5.54 14.39 1.83
C GLU A 171 4.84 13.16 1.24
N PHE A 172 5.00 11.99 1.86
CA PHE A 172 4.31 10.78 1.42
C PHE A 172 2.79 10.85 1.62
N LYS A 173 2.33 11.52 2.68
CA LYS A 173 0.91 11.84 2.87
C LYS A 173 0.34 12.70 1.74
N GLN A 174 1.06 13.74 1.32
CA GLN A 174 0.63 14.58 0.19
C GLN A 174 0.60 13.79 -1.13
N TYR A 175 1.54 12.85 -1.30
CA TYR A 175 1.55 11.93 -2.43
C TYR A 175 0.31 11.02 -2.44
N CYS A 176 -0.01 10.36 -1.32
CA CYS A 176 -1.21 9.53 -1.18
C CYS A 176 -2.51 10.32 -1.43
N GLN A 177 -2.59 11.57 -0.94
CA GLN A 177 -3.72 12.46 -1.22
C GLN A 177 -3.84 12.84 -2.70
N SER A 178 -2.73 12.86 -3.43
CA SER A 178 -2.75 13.09 -4.88
C SER A 178 -3.30 11.87 -5.62
N LEU A 179 -2.88 10.66 -5.23
CA LEU A 179 -3.46 9.42 -5.73
C LEU A 179 -4.95 9.30 -5.43
N GLN A 180 -5.37 9.67 -4.22
CA GLN A 180 -6.78 9.67 -3.82
C GLN A 180 -7.63 10.55 -4.75
N ARG A 181 -7.17 11.78 -5.02
CA ARG A 181 -7.88 12.71 -5.92
C ARG A 181 -8.02 12.14 -7.34
N ILE A 182 -7.00 11.42 -7.81
CA ILE A 182 -7.05 10.74 -9.11
C ILE A 182 -8.09 9.61 -9.08
N ALA A 183 -8.02 8.73 -8.08
CA ALA A 183 -8.96 7.62 -7.93
C ALA A 183 -10.41 8.11 -7.80
N ASP A 184 -10.67 9.10 -6.95
CA ASP A 184 -12.00 9.70 -6.76
C ASP A 184 -12.54 10.30 -8.06
N ARG A 185 -11.69 11.01 -8.83
CA ARG A 185 -12.07 11.56 -10.14
C ARG A 185 -12.39 10.45 -11.15
N CYS A 186 -11.58 9.39 -11.18
CA CYS A 186 -11.78 8.24 -12.08
C CYS A 186 -13.06 7.47 -11.75
N LEU A 187 -13.43 7.34 -10.48
CA LEU A 187 -14.68 6.71 -10.04
C LEU A 187 -15.89 7.60 -10.31
N ALA A 188 -15.78 8.90 -10.06
CA ALA A 188 -16.85 9.87 -10.35
C ALA A 188 -17.15 9.97 -11.86
N ASN A 189 -16.12 9.83 -12.70
CA ASN A 189 -16.22 9.82 -14.17
C ASN A 189 -16.49 8.44 -14.77
N ALA A 190 -16.78 7.42 -13.94
CA ALA A 190 -17.27 6.13 -14.40
C ALA A 190 -18.82 5.99 -14.47
N PRO A 191 -19.66 7.05 -14.56
CA PRO A 191 -21.10 6.89 -14.49
C PRO A 191 -21.54 6.14 -15.74
N HIS A 192 -22.27 5.04 -15.52
CA HIS A 192 -22.72 3.99 -16.46
C HIS A 192 -21.96 2.67 -16.41
N ASP A 193 -20.79 2.57 -15.77
CA ASP A 193 -20.12 1.29 -15.52
C ASP A 193 -20.14 0.91 -14.04
N VAL A 194 -21.31 0.45 -13.57
CA VAL A 194 -21.52 -0.10 -12.22
C VAL A 194 -20.55 -1.26 -11.95
N VAL A 195 -20.09 -1.97 -13.00
CA VAL A 195 -19.16 -3.08 -12.86
C VAL A 195 -17.77 -2.57 -12.48
N VAL A 196 -17.30 -1.46 -13.07
CA VAL A 196 -16.01 -0.84 -12.71
C VAL A 196 -15.99 -0.36 -11.26
N VAL A 197 -17.03 0.35 -10.82
CA VAL A 197 -17.10 0.82 -9.42
C VAL A 197 -17.11 -0.35 -8.44
N LYS A 198 -17.89 -1.40 -8.73
CA LYS A 198 -17.93 -2.62 -7.91
C LYS A 198 -16.58 -3.34 -7.87
N ARG A 199 -15.91 -3.48 -9.02
CA ARG A 199 -14.57 -4.10 -9.10
C ARG A 199 -13.52 -3.29 -8.35
N ALA A 200 -13.61 -1.96 -8.39
CA ALA A 200 -12.72 -1.09 -7.63
C ALA A 200 -12.94 -1.22 -6.12
N GLU A 201 -14.19 -1.36 -5.67
CA GLU A 201 -14.50 -1.64 -4.26
C GLU A 201 -14.02 -3.03 -3.83
N GLU A 202 -14.20 -4.06 -4.69
CA GLU A 202 -13.68 -5.41 -4.45
C GLU A 202 -12.15 -5.40 -4.33
N ALA A 203 -11.46 -4.65 -5.20
CA ALA A 203 -10.01 -4.49 -5.13
C ALA A 203 -9.58 -3.73 -3.86
N PHE A 204 -10.31 -2.68 -3.47
CA PHE A 204 -10.09 -1.96 -2.21
C PHE A 204 -10.16 -2.90 -1.01
N LEU A 205 -11.22 -3.71 -0.90
CA LEU A 205 -11.37 -4.68 0.18
C LEU A 205 -10.29 -5.77 0.13
N GLY A 206 -9.94 -6.23 -1.08
CA GLY A 206 -8.86 -7.19 -1.29
C GLY A 206 -7.52 -6.68 -0.77
N VAL A 207 -7.19 -5.40 -1.00
CA VAL A 207 -5.98 -4.80 -0.43
C VAL A 207 -6.02 -4.79 1.09
N LEU A 208 -7.14 -4.38 1.71
CA LEU A 208 -7.22 -4.35 3.18
C LEU A 208 -7.04 -5.75 3.79
N GLU A 209 -7.63 -6.79 3.18
CA GLU A 209 -7.47 -8.17 3.63
C GLU A 209 -6.01 -8.65 3.47
N LEU A 210 -5.38 -8.34 2.34
CA LEU A 210 -3.97 -8.67 2.08
C LEU A 210 -3.04 -7.99 3.06
N GLU A 211 -3.26 -6.70 3.35
CA GLU A 211 -2.48 -5.92 4.31
C GLU A 211 -2.60 -6.49 5.73
N ILE A 212 -3.81 -6.84 6.17
CA ILE A 212 -3.98 -7.51 7.48
C ILE A 212 -3.19 -8.82 7.53
N GLY A 213 -3.29 -9.67 6.50
CA GLY A 213 -2.52 -10.91 6.42
C GLY A 213 -1.01 -10.69 6.37
N PHE A 214 -0.58 -9.61 5.72
CA PHE A 214 0.82 -9.18 5.65
C PHE A 214 1.35 -8.74 7.03
N TRP A 215 0.55 -8.02 7.82
CA TRP A 215 0.94 -7.68 9.19
C TRP A 215 0.91 -8.89 10.13
N ASP A 216 -0.03 -9.81 9.93
CA ASP A 216 -0.13 -11.06 10.68
C ASP A 216 1.12 -11.94 10.50
N MET A 217 1.68 -12.02 9.29
CA MET A 217 2.91 -12.80 9.07
C MET A 217 4.09 -12.24 9.88
N SER A 218 4.08 -10.93 10.16
CA SER A 218 5.15 -10.21 10.84
C SER A 218 5.02 -10.36 12.36
N SER A 219 3.79 -10.45 12.86
CA SER A 219 3.48 -10.75 14.26
C SER A 219 3.72 -12.24 14.52
N SER A 220 4.60 -12.59 15.45
CA SER A 220 4.91 -14.00 15.74
C SER A 220 3.64 -14.81 16.00
N GLN A 221 3.34 -15.81 15.16
CA GLN A 221 2.49 -16.92 15.59
C GLN A 221 3.30 -17.69 16.63
N SER A 222 2.81 -17.70 17.86
CA SER A 222 3.23 -18.60 18.93
C SER A 222 3.24 -20.06 18.45
#